data_AF-A0A4Y7PVY1-F1
#
_entry.id   AF-A0A4Y7PVY1-F1
#
_cell.length_a   1.000
_cell.length_b   1.000
_cell.length_c   1.000
_cell.angle_alpha   90.00
_cell.angle_beta   90.00
_cell.angle_gamma   90.00
#
_symmetry.space_group_name_H-M   'P 1'
#
loop_
_entity.id
_entity.type
_entity.pdbx_description
1 polymer ?
#
loop_
_entity_poly.entity_id
_entity_poly.type
_entity_poly.pdbx_seq_one_letter_code
_entity_poly.pdbx_strand_id
1 'polypeptide(L)'
;MERSWTLVGSHPSLQSIVVVVHSFRLRATPVITLCNHFRPLTDAYFPKLRRVGFIGLDPYEPFDTKIRTLLDGFLDPWHASGIEVKYIGQ
;
A
#
# COMPACT_ATOMS: atom_id res chain seq x y z
N MET A 1 0.91 -3.71 15.85
CA MET A 1 2.39 -3.74 15.83
C MET A 1 2.84 -2.56 14.97
N GLU A 2 2.86 -1.35 15.53
CA GLU A 2 3.29 -0.13 14.83
C GLU A 2 4.82 -0.08 14.87
N ARG A 3 5.49 -0.67 13.89
CA ARG A 3 6.87 -0.28 13.57
C ARG A 3 6.74 0.98 12.73
N SER A 4 7.21 2.11 13.24
CA SER A 4 7.16 3.37 12.49
C SER A 4 7.88 3.19 11.15
N TRP A 5 7.32 3.74 10.08
CA TRP A 5 7.98 3.76 8.76
C TRP A 5 9.39 4.33 8.82
N THR A 6 9.68 5.16 9.82
CA THR A 6 11.02 5.65 10.15
C THR A 6 12.05 4.52 10.33
N LEU A 7 11.71 3.44 11.03
CA LEU A 7 12.63 2.31 11.23
C LEU A 7 12.80 1.48 9.96
N VAL A 8 11.76 1.42 9.12
CA VAL A 8 11.81 0.67 7.85
C VAL A 8 12.57 1.47 6.79
N GLY A 9 12.42 2.79 6.78
CA GLY A 9 13.06 3.72 5.84
C GLY A 9 14.55 3.93 6.11
N SER A 10 15.03 3.64 7.32
CA SER A 10 16.47 3.62 7.59
C SER A 10 17.18 2.43 6.95
N HIS A 11 16.44 1.48 6.36
CA HIS A 11 17.04 0.31 5.71
C HIS A 11 17.57 0.67 4.30
N PRO A 12 18.90 0.72 4.09
CA PRO A 12 19.51 1.33 2.91
C PRO A 12 19.33 0.54 1.60
N SER A 13 18.76 -0.66 1.67
CA SER A 13 18.53 -1.57 0.55
C SER A 13 17.07 -2.00 0.40
N LEU A 14 16.13 -1.35 1.10
CA LEU A 14 14.73 -1.70 0.96
C LEU A 14 14.22 -1.35 -0.44
N GLN A 15 13.84 -2.38 -1.19
CA GLN A 15 13.30 -2.25 -2.55
C GLN A 15 11.90 -2.81 -2.70
N SER A 16 11.45 -3.64 -1.76
CA SER A 16 10.15 -4.30 -1.82
C SER A 16 9.53 -4.41 -0.44
N ILE A 17 8.24 -4.11 -0.35
CA ILE A 17 7.42 -4.27 0.85
C ILE A 17 6.29 -5.26 0.51
N VAL A 18 6.02 -6.19 1.43
CA VAL A 18 4.85 -7.08 1.34
C VAL A 18 3.91 -6.74 2.48
N VAL A 19 2.67 -6.44 2.14
CA VAL A 19 1.58 -6.12 3.05
C VAL A 19 0.65 -7.31 3.09
N VAL A 20 0.56 -7.94 4.25
CA VAL A 20 -0.37 -9.05 4.47
C VAL A 20 -1.63 -8.52 5.13
N VAL A 21 -2.75 -8.69 4.44
CA VAL A 21 -4.05 -8.21 4.86
C VAL A 21 -4.89 -9.40 5.36
N HIS A 22 -4.81 -9.71 6.66
CA HIS A 22 -5.64 -10.74 7.25
C HIS A 22 -7.04 -10.19 7.54
N SER A 23 -8.02 -10.62 6.74
CA SER A 23 -9.46 -10.34 6.88
C SER A 23 -9.89 -8.87 6.69
N PHE A 24 -9.93 -8.40 5.45
CA PHE A 24 -10.69 -7.20 5.11
C PHE A 24 -12.09 -7.59 4.64
N ARG A 25 -13.11 -7.44 5.49
CA ARG A 25 -14.40 -7.00 4.94
C ARG A 25 -14.20 -5.54 4.58
N LEU A 26 -14.00 -5.24 3.29
CA LEU A 26 -13.72 -3.90 2.75
C LEU A 26 -14.87 -2.94 3.05
N ARG A 27 -14.89 -2.41 4.26
CA ARG A 27 -15.67 -1.22 4.62
C ARG A 27 -14.81 0.01 4.30
N ALA A 28 -15.45 1.17 4.14
CA ALA A 28 -14.75 2.42 3.82
C ALA A 28 -13.71 2.80 4.90
N THR A 29 -14.00 2.54 6.18
CA THR A 29 -13.13 2.94 7.30
C THR A 29 -11.78 2.19 7.33
N PRO A 30 -11.73 0.85 7.21
CA PRO A 30 -10.47 0.11 7.06
C PRO A 30 -9.56 0.60 5.92
N VAL A 31 -10.14 0.98 4.78
CA VAL A 31 -9.36 1.40 3.60
C VAL A 31 -8.71 2.77 3.81
N ILE A 32 -9.42 3.73 4.41
CA ILE A 32 -8.84 5.04 4.73
C ILE A 32 -7.68 4.89 5.71
N THR A 33 -7.83 4.06 6.74
CA THR A 33 -6.74 3.77 7.69
C THR A 33 -5.55 3.13 6.98
N LEU A 34 -5.79 2.21 6.05
CA LEU A 34 -4.75 1.58 5.22
C LEU A 34 -3.98 2.63 4.39
N CYS A 35 -4.68 3.47 3.63
CA CYS A 35 -4.06 4.50 2.81
C CYS A 35 -3.27 5.50 3.66
N ASN A 36 -3.82 5.94 4.80
CA ASN A 36 -3.12 6.83 5.72
C ASN A 36 -1.87 6.19 6.32
N HIS A 37 -1.94 4.90 6.65
CA HIS A 37 -0.78 4.17 7.15
C HIS A 37 0.34 4.13 6.10
N PHE A 38 0.03 3.92 4.82
CA PHE A 38 1.04 3.78 3.77
C PHE A 38 1.44 5.09 3.08
N ARG A 39 0.80 6.21 3.38
CA ARG A 39 1.13 7.55 2.85
C ARG A 39 2.63 7.93 2.94
N PRO A 40 3.42 7.50 3.94
CA PRO A 40 4.85 7.80 3.99
C PRO A 40 5.71 7.05 2.97
N LEU A 41 5.18 6.06 2.25
CA LEU A 41 5.94 5.30 1.23
C LEU A 41 6.08 6.11 -0.06
N THR A 42 6.89 7.16 -0.01
CA THR A 42 7.24 7.99 -1.17
C THR A 42 8.74 7.94 -1.41
N ASP A 43 9.18 8.35 -2.60
CA ASP A 43 10.60 8.44 -2.94
C ASP A 43 11.40 9.32 -1.96
N ALA A 44 10.75 10.29 -1.30
CA ALA A 44 11.40 11.15 -0.30
C ALA A 44 11.85 10.38 0.95
N TYR A 45 11.13 9.33 1.35
CA TYR A 45 11.45 8.52 2.52
C TYR A 45 12.02 7.15 2.15
N PHE A 46 11.73 6.67 0.94
CA PHE A 46 12.10 5.35 0.46
C PHE A 46 12.61 5.41 -1.00
N PRO A 47 13.74 6.07 -1.27
CA PRO A 47 14.22 6.38 -2.64
C PRO A 47 14.59 5.14 -3.48
N LYS A 48 14.69 3.96 -2.85
CA LYS A 48 14.99 2.69 -3.52
C LYS A 48 13.78 1.76 -3.58
N LEU A 49 12.64 2.15 -3.03
CA LEU A 49 11.43 1.33 -3.08
C LEU A 49 10.95 1.22 -4.52
N ARG A 50 10.77 -0.01 -4.98
CA ARG A 50 10.33 -0.32 -6.34
C ARG A 50 9.04 -1.11 -6.38
N ARG A 51 8.66 -1.77 -5.28
CA ARG A 51 7.50 -2.66 -5.27
C ARG A 51 6.77 -2.67 -3.94
N VAL A 52 5.45 -2.65 -3.99
CA VAL A 52 4.57 -2.98 -2.87
C VAL A 52 3.64 -4.11 -3.29
N GLY A 53 3.70 -5.23 -2.56
CA GLY A 53 2.83 -6.39 -2.78
C GLY A 53 1.74 -6.46 -1.71
N PHE A 54 0.48 -6.65 -2.11
CA PHE A 54 -0.64 -6.91 -1.21
C PHE A 54 -1.04 -8.38 -1.30
N ILE A 55 -1.04 -9.07 -0.16
CA ILE A 55 -1.56 -10.43 0.02
C ILE A 55 -2.90 -10.31 0.76
N GLY A 56 -3.92 -11.02 0.29
CA GLY A 56 -5.26 -11.00 0.89
C GLY A 56 -6.12 -9.79 0.50
N LEU A 57 -5.68 -8.99 -0.48
CA LEU A 57 -6.51 -7.96 -1.13
C LEU A 57 -6.70 -8.34 -2.60
N ASP A 58 -7.95 -8.60 -3.00
CA ASP A 58 -8.30 -8.94 -4.37
C ASP A 58 -8.71 -7.68 -5.14
N PRO A 59 -7.96 -7.25 -6.17
CA PRO A 59 -8.28 -6.05 -6.94
C PRO A 59 -9.53 -6.20 -7.82
N TYR A 60 -10.07 -7.42 -7.97
CA TYR A 60 -11.26 -7.75 -8.73
C TYR A 60 -12.49 -8.00 -7.86
N GLU A 61 -12.34 -8.00 -6.53
CA GLU A 61 -13.48 -8.03 -5.62
C GLU A 61 -14.34 -6.77 -5.86
N PRO A 62 -15.68 -6.86 -5.88
CA PRO A 62 -16.53 -5.70 -6.12
C PRO A 62 -16.38 -4.68 -4.98
N PHE A 63 -15.49 -3.72 -5.17
CA PHE A 63 -15.36 -2.55 -4.30
C PHE A 63 -16.55 -1.60 -4.54
N ASP A 64 -17.02 -0.95 -3.48
CA ASP A 64 -17.80 0.27 -3.62
C ASP A 64 -16.98 1.29 -4.44
N THR A 65 -17.60 1.97 -5.40
CA THR A 65 -16.93 2.93 -6.29
C THR A 65 -16.15 3.99 -5.52
N LYS A 66 -16.64 4.41 -4.34
CA LYS A 66 -15.94 5.37 -3.47
C LYS A 66 -14.66 4.79 -2.89
N ILE A 67 -14.68 3.52 -2.51
CA ILE A 67 -13.50 2.80 -2.00
C ILE A 67 -12.47 2.68 -3.11
N ARG A 68 -12.92 2.37 -4.34
CA ARG A 68 -12.03 2.28 -5.49
C ARG A 68 -11.34 3.60 -5.79
N THR A 69 -12.09 4.71 -5.85
CA THR A 69 -11.52 6.05 -6.06
C THR A 69 -10.50 6.43 -4.98
N LEU A 70 -10.75 6.06 -3.71
CA LEU A 70 -9.80 6.32 -2.61
C LEU A 70 -8.51 5.52 -2.75
N LEU A 71 -8.60 4.25 -3.17
CA LEU A 71 -7.43 3.41 -3.45
C LEU A 71 -6.66 3.93 -4.66
N ASP A 72 -7.33 4.23 -5.77
CA ASP A 72 -6.69 4.71 -6.99
C ASP A 72 -5.94 6.03 -6.73
N GLY A 73 -6.58 7.01 -6.07
CA GLY A 73 -5.91 8.27 -5.72
C GLY A 73 -4.74 8.12 -4.75
N PHE A 74 -4.68 7.01 -4.01
CA PHE A 74 -3.54 6.66 -3.16
C PHE A 74 -2.41 5.95 -3.94
N LEU A 75 -2.76 5.10 -4.91
CA LEU A 75 -1.80 4.35 -5.72
C LEU A 75 -1.22 5.18 -6.88
N ASP A 76 -1.93 6.20 -7.36
CA ASP A 76 -1.49 7.08 -8.44
C ASP A 76 -0.14 7.76 -8.15
N PRO A 77 0.10 8.34 -6.95
CA PRO A 77 1.43 8.87 -6.59
C PRO A 77 2.53 7.82 -6.58
N TRP A 78 2.21 6.57 -6.20
CA TRP A 78 3.17 5.47 -6.22
C TRP A 78 3.54 5.07 -7.64
N HIS A 79 2.54 4.95 -8.51
CA HIS A 79 2.73 4.70 -9.93
C HIS A 79 3.55 5.82 -10.59
N ALA A 80 3.27 7.08 -10.28
CA ALA A 80 4.03 8.23 -10.77
C ALA A 80 5.49 8.23 -10.29
N SER A 81 5.76 7.65 -9.12
CA SER A 81 7.11 7.49 -8.54
C SER A 81 7.80 6.21 -9.04
N GLY A 82 7.16 5.43 -9.91
CA GLY A 82 7.71 4.18 -10.44
C GLY A 82 7.70 3.00 -9.46
N ILE A 83 6.83 3.05 -8.44
CA ILE A 83 6.58 1.95 -7.52
C ILE A 83 5.53 1.02 -8.14
N GLU A 84 5.90 -0.24 -8.34
CA GLU A 84 5.03 -1.29 -8.85
C GLU A 84 4.13 -1.84 -7.75
N VAL A 85 2.81 -1.87 -7.98
CA VAL A 85 1.83 -2.46 -7.06
C VAL A 85 1.45 -3.85 -7.56
N LYS A 86 1.60 -4.87 -6.72
CA LYS A 86 1.20 -6.25 -7.03
C LYS A 86 0.15 -6.76 -6.07
N TYR A 87 -0.85 -7.45 -6.61
CA TYR A 87 -1.82 -8.22 -5.82
C TYR A 87 -1.44 -9.68 -5.95
N ILE A 88 -1.03 -10.31 -4.85
CA ILE A 88 -0.33 -11.60 -4.84
C ILE A 88 -1.31 -12.77 -4.59
N GLY A 89 -2.61 -12.48 -4.41
CA GLY A 89 -3.63 -13.49 -4.08
C GLY A 89 -3.77 -13.73 -2.58
N GLN A 90 -4.68 -14.62 -2.20
CA GLN A 90 -4.86 -15.09 -0.81
C GLN A 90 -3.90 -16.24 -0.48
#